data_AF-A0A2V8MIL0-F1
#
_entry.id   AF-A0A2V8MIL0-F1
#
_cell.length_a   1.000
_cell.length_b   1.000
_cell.length_c   1.000
_cell.angle_alpha   90.00
_cell.angle_beta   90.00
_cell.angle_gamma   90.00
#
_symmetry.space_group_name_H-M   'P 1'
#
loop_
_entity.id
_entity.type
_entity.pdbx_description
1 polymer ?
#
loop_
_entity_poly.entity_id
_entity_poly.type
_entity_poly.pdbx_seq_one_letter_code
_entity_poly.pdbx_strand_id
1 'polypeptide(L)'
;MLELLSPTVITRISCGTFLKSMCHQFNSGDDLIFQLESGFGLLRVIAVEENESGTVWHLMAYEELFPSVEAAERSLSQAEVLHVRKAHMALTNRAFERTPAARLGTRPVTEKERAGYQQWIENDRRVSDRSALLMLGLR
;
A
#
# COMPACT_ATOMS: atom_id res chain seq x y z
N MET A 1 -2.17 54.75 -37.60
CA MET A 1 -1.56 53.74 -36.71
C MET A 1 -2.71 52.94 -36.11
N LEU A 2 -3.46 52.10 -36.83
CA LEU A 2 -3.18 50.94 -37.72
C LEU A 2 -2.41 49.81 -37.02
N GLU A 3 -3.04 48.61 -37.03
CA GLU A 3 -2.45 47.25 -36.93
C GLU A 3 -2.11 46.80 -35.49
N LEU A 4 -2.60 45.70 -34.88
CA LEU A 4 -2.92 44.34 -35.37
C LEU A 4 -3.90 43.56 -34.48
N LEU A 5 -4.58 42.62 -35.14
CA LEU A 5 -5.40 41.53 -34.63
C LEU A 5 -4.59 40.38 -34.00
N SER A 6 -5.25 39.65 -33.08
CA SER A 6 -5.13 38.19 -32.80
C SER A 6 -3.87 37.65 -32.07
N PRO A 7 -3.85 36.38 -31.58
CA PRO A 7 -4.92 35.50 -31.10
C PRO A 7 -4.60 34.75 -29.76
N THR A 8 -5.62 34.12 -29.18
CA THR A 8 -5.59 32.79 -28.53
C THR A 8 -4.40 32.38 -27.65
N VAL A 9 -4.63 32.31 -26.34
CA VAL A 9 -4.20 31.11 -25.57
C VAL A 9 -5.37 30.66 -24.70
N ILE A 10 -6.20 29.80 -25.31
CA ILE A 10 -7.08 28.90 -24.60
C ILE A 10 -6.15 27.88 -23.92
N THR A 11 -5.78 28.09 -22.67
CA THR A 11 -5.24 27.00 -21.86
C THR A 11 -6.41 26.14 -21.44
N ARG A 12 -6.79 25.22 -22.34
CA ARG A 12 -7.44 23.97 -21.99
C ARG A 12 -6.53 23.26 -20.99
N ILE A 13 -6.72 23.51 -19.70
CA ILE A 13 -6.45 22.44 -18.75
C ILE A 13 -7.57 21.44 -19.02
N SER A 14 -7.28 20.51 -19.92
CA SER A 14 -7.86 19.18 -19.85
C SER A 14 -7.52 18.67 -18.46
N CYS A 15 -8.39 18.95 -17.48
CA CYS A 15 -8.63 18.03 -16.40
C CYS A 15 -9.32 16.85 -17.08
N GLY A 16 -8.50 16.09 -17.81
CA GLY A 16 -8.90 14.87 -18.46
C GLY A 16 -9.38 14.00 -17.32
N THR A 17 -10.68 13.75 -17.35
CA THR A 17 -11.40 12.80 -16.52
C THR A 17 -10.64 11.47 -16.56
N PHE A 18 -9.67 11.31 -15.69
CA PHE A 18 -9.32 9.99 -15.19
C PHE A 18 -10.58 9.59 -14.43
N LEU A 19 -11.44 8.85 -15.13
CA LEU A 19 -12.36 7.92 -14.51
C LEU A 19 -11.47 6.96 -13.71
N LYS A 20 -11.08 7.42 -12.51
CA LYS A 20 -10.38 6.69 -11.47
C LYS A 20 -11.40 5.64 -11.06
N SER A 21 -11.38 4.53 -11.77
CA SER A 21 -12.25 3.39 -11.51
C SER A 21 -12.14 3.09 -10.03
N MET A 22 -13.30 3.06 -9.37
CA MET A 22 -13.46 2.88 -7.94
C MET A 22 -12.66 1.67 -7.46
N CYS A 23 -11.56 1.90 -6.77
CA CYS A 23 -10.97 0.96 -5.83
C CYS A 23 -10.45 1.78 -4.67
N HIS A 24 -10.92 1.48 -3.45
CA HIS A 24 -10.51 2.09 -2.19
C HIS A 24 -8.99 2.31 -2.18
N GLN A 25 -8.56 3.56 -2.33
CA GLN A 25 -7.14 3.89 -2.39
C GLN A 25 -6.57 3.72 -0.98
N PHE A 26 -5.94 2.58 -0.73
CA PHE A 26 -5.22 2.34 0.50
C PHE A 26 -4.12 3.39 0.64
N ASN A 27 -3.89 3.85 1.86
CA ASN A 27 -2.90 4.87 2.17
C ASN A 27 -1.78 4.30 3.04
N SER A 28 -0.63 4.96 3.03
CA SER A 28 0.40 4.71 4.03
C SER A 28 -0.19 4.84 5.44
N GLY A 29 0.01 3.82 6.26
CA GLY A 29 -0.53 3.71 7.61
C GLY A 29 -1.79 2.84 7.72
N ASP A 30 -2.35 2.40 6.58
CA ASP A 30 -3.49 1.49 6.59
C ASP A 30 -3.06 0.10 7.08
N ASP A 31 -3.76 -0.38 8.10
CA ASP A 31 -3.70 -1.78 8.54
C ASP A 31 -4.72 -2.57 7.73
N LEU A 32 -4.26 -3.66 7.14
CA LEU A 32 -5.04 -4.56 6.32
C LEU A 32 -5.13 -5.91 7.01
N ILE A 33 -6.26 -6.57 6.86
CA ILE A 33 -6.48 -7.95 7.29
C ILE A 33 -6.66 -8.83 6.08
N PHE A 34 -6.13 -10.04 6.12
CA PHE A 34 -6.36 -11.05 5.10
C PHE A 34 -6.79 -12.35 5.77
N GLN A 35 -7.64 -13.11 5.08
CA GLN A 35 -8.12 -14.40 5.57
C GLN A 35 -7.18 -15.52 5.11
N LEU A 36 -6.91 -16.45 6.02
CA LEU A 36 -6.25 -17.74 5.80
C LEU A 36 -7.20 -18.87 6.22
N GLU A 37 -6.84 -20.12 5.89
CA GLU A 37 -7.59 -21.30 6.31
C GLU A 37 -7.72 -21.41 7.84
N SER A 38 -6.69 -21.00 8.58
CA SER A 38 -6.59 -21.16 10.03
C SER A 38 -6.90 -19.89 10.84
N GLY A 39 -7.26 -18.77 10.19
CA GLY A 39 -7.52 -17.50 10.86
C GLY A 39 -7.27 -16.29 9.98
N PHE A 40 -7.02 -15.13 10.58
CA PHE A 40 -6.77 -13.87 9.90
C PHE A 40 -5.37 -13.34 10.20
N GLY A 41 -4.65 -12.93 9.17
CA GLY A 41 -3.35 -12.28 9.31
C GLY A 41 -3.43 -10.78 9.08
N LEU A 42 -2.41 -10.06 9.57
CA LEU A 42 -2.32 -8.60 9.43
C LEU A 42 -1.19 -8.19 8.48
N LEU A 43 -1.50 -7.22 7.62
CA LEU A 43 -0.55 -6.47 6.81
C LEU A 43 -0.68 -4.99 7.14
N ARG A 44 0.35 -4.23 6.82
CA ARG A 44 0.36 -2.79 6.99
C ARG A 44 0.98 -2.14 5.78
N VAL A 45 0.34 -1.11 5.25
CA VAL A 45 0.91 -0.27 4.20
C VAL A 45 1.86 0.71 4.85
N ILE A 46 3.16 0.61 4.55
CA ILE A 46 4.18 1.49 5.15
C ILE A 46 4.55 2.67 4.24
N ALA A 47 4.39 2.50 2.93
CA ALA A 47 4.54 3.55 1.92
C ALA A 47 3.82 3.16 0.63
N VAL A 48 3.50 4.16 -0.17
CA VAL A 48 2.97 4.00 -1.53
C VAL A 48 3.80 4.91 -2.43
N GLU A 49 4.48 4.33 -3.41
CA GLU A 49 5.24 5.07 -4.42
C GLU A 49 4.48 5.04 -5.74
N GLU A 50 4.21 6.21 -6.33
CA GLU A 50 3.69 6.32 -7.69
C GLU A 50 4.82 6.79 -8.60
N ASN A 51 5.13 6.01 -9.63
CA ASN A 51 6.15 6.33 -10.62
C ASN A 51 5.62 6.14 -12.05
N GLU A 52 6.44 6.43 -13.07
CA GLU A 52 6.07 6.32 -14.49
C GLU A 52 5.67 4.89 -14.90
N SER A 53 6.17 3.87 -14.18
CA SER A 53 5.86 2.45 -14.42
C SER A 53 4.62 1.96 -13.64
N GLY A 54 4.03 2.81 -12.78
CA GLY A 54 2.83 2.52 -12.01
C GLY A 54 3.00 2.68 -10.50
N THR A 55 2.05 2.13 -9.75
CA THR A 55 2.07 2.17 -8.27
C THR A 55 2.83 0.98 -7.69
N VAL A 56 3.75 1.27 -6.78
CA VAL A 56 4.46 0.30 -5.94
C VAL A 56 3.95 0.42 -4.51
N TRP A 57 3.46 -0.70 -4.00
CA TRP A 57 2.92 -0.83 -2.66
C TRP A 57 3.99 -1.40 -1.73
N HIS A 58 4.32 -0.66 -0.68
CA HIS A 58 5.29 -1.11 0.31
C HIS A 58 4.52 -1.61 1.52
N LEU A 59 4.60 -2.91 1.77
CA LEU A 59 3.89 -3.59 2.85
C LEU A 59 4.84 -4.13 3.91
N MET A 60 4.35 -4.17 5.13
CA MET A 60 4.89 -4.93 6.25
C MET A 60 3.89 -6.01 6.64
N ALA A 61 4.37 -7.16 7.11
CA ALA A 61 3.53 -8.26 7.56
C ALA A 61 3.85 -8.64 9.01
N TYR A 62 2.79 -8.86 9.79
CA TYR A 62 2.92 -9.39 11.15
C TYR A 62 2.90 -10.92 11.15
N GLU A 63 3.42 -11.51 12.23
CA GLU A 63 3.50 -12.96 12.40
C GLU A 63 2.22 -13.55 12.97
N GLU A 64 1.53 -12.78 13.82
CA GLU A 64 0.34 -13.21 14.54
C GLU A 64 -0.83 -13.54 13.61
N LEU A 65 -1.56 -14.59 13.99
CA LEU A 65 -2.83 -14.97 13.39
C LEU A 65 -3.95 -14.83 14.42
N PHE A 66 -5.05 -14.25 14.00
CA PHE A 66 -6.19 -13.95 14.84
C PHE A 66 -7.39 -14.83 14.47
N PRO A 67 -8.18 -15.29 15.45
CA PRO A 67 -9.36 -16.12 15.19
C PRO A 67 -10.52 -15.33 14.59
N SER A 68 -10.55 -14.01 14.75
CA SER A 68 -11.57 -13.11 14.21
C SER A 68 -11.00 -11.73 13.89
N VAL A 69 -11.74 -10.96 13.09
CA VAL A 69 -11.42 -9.58 12.71
C VAL A 69 -11.33 -8.68 13.94
N GLU A 70 -12.28 -8.81 14.87
CA GLU A 70 -12.34 -8.01 16.09
C GLU A 70 -11.15 -8.29 17.01
N ALA A 71 -10.65 -9.53 17.05
CA ALA A 71 -9.46 -9.89 17.81
C ALA A 71 -8.20 -9.23 17.21
N ALA A 72 -8.12 -9.15 15.88
CA ALA A 72 -7.03 -8.47 15.19
C ALA A 72 -7.07 -6.95 15.46
N GLU A 73 -8.24 -6.32 15.34
CA GLU A 73 -8.43 -4.89 15.63
C GLU A 73 -8.09 -4.53 17.08
N ARG A 74 -8.49 -5.35 18.05
CA ARG A 74 -8.09 -5.16 19.46
C ARG A 74 -6.58 -5.21 19.63
N SER A 75 -5.91 -6.13 18.94
CA SER A 75 -4.46 -6.30 19.04
C SER A 75 -3.70 -5.14 18.38
N LEU A 76 -4.28 -4.50 17.35
CA LEU A 76 -3.73 -3.27 16.77
C LEU A 76 -3.69 -2.09 17.76
N SER A 77 -4.54 -2.11 18.81
CA SER A 77 -4.46 -1.11 19.88
C SER A 77 -3.18 -1.25 20.73
N GLN A 78 -2.52 -2.41 20.65
CA GLN A 78 -1.23 -2.71 21.27
C GLN A 78 -0.22 -3.15 20.20
N ALA A 79 -0.21 -2.48 19.04
CA ALA A 79 0.62 -2.89 17.89
C ALA A 79 2.12 -3.02 18.20
N GLU A 80 2.62 -2.37 19.27
CA GLU A 80 4.00 -2.46 19.73
C GLU A 80 4.44 -3.87 20.18
N VAL A 81 3.48 -4.71 20.59
CA VAL A 81 3.76 -6.11 21.00
C VAL A 81 3.66 -7.10 19.84
N LEU A 82 3.22 -6.67 18.66
CA LEU A 82 3.10 -7.54 17.49
C LEU A 82 4.48 -7.81 16.88
N HIS A 83 4.70 -9.07 16.51
CA HIS A 83 5.94 -9.51 15.90
C HIS A 83 5.89 -9.28 14.40
N VAL A 84 6.94 -8.68 13.87
CA VAL A 84 7.05 -8.42 12.43
C VAL A 84 7.67 -9.65 11.76
N ARG A 85 6.84 -10.42 11.04
CA ARG A 85 7.30 -11.55 10.22
C ARG A 85 8.15 -11.10 9.05
N LYS A 86 7.75 -10.01 8.40
CA LYS A 86 8.49 -9.43 7.27
C LYS A 86 8.40 -7.92 7.30
N ALA A 87 9.55 -7.29 7.52
CA ALA A 87 9.66 -5.85 7.71
C ALA A 87 9.33 -5.04 6.45
N HIS A 88 9.62 -5.57 5.27
CA HIS A 88 9.32 -4.89 4.02
C HIS A 88 9.08 -5.86 2.85
N MET A 89 8.08 -5.53 2.04
CA MET A 89 7.77 -6.10 0.74
C MET A 89 7.33 -5.00 -0.20
N ALA A 90 8.07 -4.78 -1.30
CA ALA A 90 7.61 -3.93 -2.39
C ALA A 90 6.86 -4.77 -3.43
N LEU A 91 5.61 -4.39 -3.71
CA LEU A 91 4.72 -5.10 -4.61
C LEU A 91 4.25 -4.17 -5.73
N THR A 92 4.14 -4.69 -6.95
CA THR A 92 3.44 -3.96 -8.04
C THR A 92 1.96 -3.80 -7.71
N ASN A 93 1.30 -2.82 -8.34
CA ASN A 93 -0.15 -2.63 -8.22
C ASN A 93 -0.94 -3.93 -8.49
N ARG A 94 -0.59 -4.64 -9.57
CA ARG A 94 -1.21 -5.92 -9.93
C ARG A 94 -1.04 -7.01 -8.85
N ALA A 95 0.13 -7.06 -8.22
CA ALA A 95 0.41 -8.01 -7.15
C ALA A 95 -0.39 -7.69 -5.88
N PHE A 96 -0.54 -6.40 -5.58
CA PHE A 96 -1.32 -5.92 -4.45
C PHE A 96 -2.82 -6.21 -4.64
N GLU A 97 -3.40 -5.89 -5.80
CA GLU A 97 -4.81 -6.16 -6.12
C GLU A 97 -5.20 -7.65 -6.03
N ARG A 98 -4.23 -8.55 -6.24
CA ARG A 98 -4.41 -10.00 -6.09
C ARG A 98 -4.31 -10.48 -4.64
N THR A 99 -3.97 -9.60 -3.72
CA THR A 99 -3.92 -9.92 -2.29
C THR A 99 -5.33 -9.73 -1.73
N PRO A 100 -6.02 -10.79 -1.28
CA PRO A 100 -7.37 -10.71 -0.72
C PRO A 100 -7.33 -10.11 0.68
N ALA A 101 -7.08 -8.81 0.76
CA ALA A 101 -6.98 -8.05 2.00
C ALA A 101 -8.05 -6.96 2.06
N ALA A 102 -8.59 -6.75 3.26
CA ALA A 102 -9.53 -5.68 3.58
C ALA A 102 -8.88 -4.67 4.53
N ARG A 103 -9.24 -3.40 4.43
CA ARG A 103 -8.77 -2.37 5.38
C ARG A 103 -9.47 -2.54 6.73
N LEU A 104 -8.71 -2.61 7.81
CA LEU A 104 -9.23 -2.54 9.18
C LEU A 104 -9.28 -1.11 9.69
N GLY A 105 -8.18 -0.38 9.50
CA GLY A 105 -8.03 0.95 10.06
C GLY A 105 -6.78 1.64 9.54
N THR A 106 -6.52 2.83 10.07
CA THR A 106 -5.37 3.63 9.70
C THR A 106 -4.72 4.15 10.98
N ARG A 107 -3.40 4.04 11.05
CA ARG A 107 -2.60 4.64 12.13
C ARG A 107 -1.27 5.15 11.57
N PRO A 108 -0.62 6.14 12.21
CA PRO A 108 0.65 6.68 11.72
C PRO A 108 1.74 5.60 11.62
N VAL A 109 2.48 5.59 10.51
CA VAL A 109 3.64 4.70 10.33
C VAL A 109 4.78 5.21 11.20
N THR A 110 5.29 4.37 12.09
CA THR A 110 6.41 4.75 12.97
C THR A 110 7.73 4.70 12.22
N GLU A 111 8.76 5.37 12.75
CA GLU A 111 10.09 5.34 12.14
C GLU A 111 10.68 3.92 12.08
N LYS A 112 10.41 3.11 13.11
CA LYS A 112 10.82 1.71 13.16
C LYS A 112 10.18 0.88 12.04
N GLU A 113 8.91 1.13 11.73
CA GLU A 113 8.21 0.47 10.62
C GLU A 113 8.74 0.95 9.26
N ARG A 114 9.08 2.25 9.17
CA ARG A 114 9.64 2.85 7.95
C ARG A 114 11.07 2.38 7.65
N ALA A 115 11.82 1.91 8.65
CA ALA A 115 13.20 1.47 8.48
C ALA A 115 13.36 0.42 7.38
N GLY A 116 12.41 -0.52 7.22
CA GLY A 116 12.46 -1.53 6.15
C GLY A 116 12.31 -0.93 4.75
N TYR A 117 11.47 0.09 4.60
CA TYR A 117 11.33 0.86 3.36
C TYR A 117 12.60 1.67 3.07
N GLN A 118 13.18 2.32 4.07
CA GLN A 118 14.41 3.09 3.93
C GLN A 118 15.58 2.22 3.46
N GLN A 119 15.75 1.03 4.06
CA GLN A 119 16.73 0.06 3.61
C GLN A 119 16.50 -0.35 2.15
N TRP A 120 15.26 -0.56 1.74
CA TRP A 120 14.96 -0.90 0.35
C TRP A 120 15.34 0.21 -0.63
N ILE A 121 15.12 1.48 -0.27
CA ILE A 121 15.53 2.65 -1.09
C ILE A 121 17.05 2.66 -1.32
N GLU A 122 17.81 2.30 -0.29
CA GLU A 122 19.27 2.28 -0.27
C GLU A 122 19.88 1.05 -0.97
N ASN A 123 19.08 0.02 -1.25
CA ASN A 123 19.48 -1.23 -1.91
C ASN A 123 18.99 -1.28 -3.37
N ASP A 124 18.93 -2.48 -3.97
CA ASP A 124 18.54 -2.73 -5.37
C ASP A 124 17.09 -2.38 -5.74
N ARG A 125 16.28 -1.86 -4.82
CA ARG A 125 14.87 -1.48 -5.03
C ARG A 125 14.02 -2.53 -5.75
N ARG A 126 14.22 -3.80 -5.39
CA ARG A 126 13.51 -4.92 -6.03
C ARG A 126 12.02 -4.86 -5.72
N VAL A 127 11.20 -4.83 -6.77
CA VAL A 127 9.74 -4.91 -6.69
C VAL A 127 9.29 -6.32 -7.11
N SER A 128 8.35 -6.89 -6.37
CA SER A 128 7.77 -8.20 -6.68
C SER A 128 6.45 -8.08 -7.43
N ASP A 129 6.22 -8.98 -8.39
CA ASP A 129 4.96 -9.17 -9.09
C ASP A 129 4.07 -10.26 -8.44
N ARG A 130 4.54 -10.86 -7.34
CA ARG A 130 3.84 -11.90 -6.57
C ARG A 130 3.04 -11.28 -5.44
N SER A 131 1.86 -11.81 -5.14
CA SER A 131 1.00 -11.32 -4.06
C SER A 131 1.70 -11.40 -2.70
N ALA A 132 1.25 -10.58 -1.73
CA ALA A 132 1.82 -10.55 -0.40
C ALA A 132 1.81 -11.94 0.26
N LEU A 133 0.71 -12.68 0.09
CA LEU A 133 0.54 -14.05 0.61
C LEU A 133 1.62 -15.01 0.09
N LEU A 134 1.86 -15.01 -1.23
CA LEU A 134 2.90 -15.84 -1.84
C LEU A 134 4.29 -15.46 -1.33
N MET A 135 4.54 -14.17 -1.11
CA MET A 135 5.80 -13.66 -0.56
C MET A 135 6.01 -14.01 0.92
N LEU A 136 4.93 -14.34 1.63
CA LEU A 136 4.94 -14.86 3.00
C LEU A 136 4.96 -16.39 3.05
N GLY A 137 4.85 -17.08 1.90
CA GLY A 137 4.75 -18.53 1.82
C GLY A 137 3.39 -19.09 2.26
N LEU A 138 2.37 -18.22 2.30
CA LEU A 138 1.00 -18.57 2.65
C LEU A 138 0.25 -18.94 1.36
N ARG A 139 -0.49 -20.05 1.40
CA ARG A 139 -1.21 -20.62 0.26
C ARG A 139 -2.70 -20.64 0.54
#